data_AF-A0A380P6T4-F1
#
_entry.id   AF-A0A380P6T4-F1
#
_cell.length_a   1.000
_cell.length_b   1.000
_cell.length_c   1.000
_cell.angle_alpha   90.00
_cell.angle_beta   90.00
_cell.angle_gamma   90.00
#
_symmetry.space_group_name_H-M   'P 1'
#
loop_
_entity.id
_entity.type
_entity.pdbx_description
1 polymer ?
#
loop_
_entity_poly.entity_id
_entity_poly.type
_entity_poly.pdbx_seq_one_letter_code
_entity_poly.pdbx_strand_id
1 'polypeptide(L)' 'MDRYIVILAAGKGTRMKSDMPKVLHQVGVRLWLKWCLMHQRL' A
#
# COMPACT_ATOMS: atom_id res chain seq x y z
N MET A 1 -12.54 -2.95 23.18
CA MET A 1 -12.91 -3.48 21.84
C MET A 1 -11.72 -3.27 20.94
N ASP A 2 -11.03 -4.35 20.60
CA ASP A 2 -9.83 -4.28 19.77
C ASP A 2 -10.21 -4.20 18.30
N ARG A 3 -9.52 -3.32 17.55
CA ARG A 3 -9.69 -3.16 16.11
C ARG A 3 -8.43 -3.64 15.41
N TYR A 4 -8.60 -4.55 14.47
CA TYR A 4 -7.51 -5.10 13.66
C TYR A 4 -7.67 -4.66 12.20
N ILE A 5 -6.55 -4.37 11.54
CA ILE A 5 -6.50 -3.96 10.14
C ILE A 5 -5.57 -4.91 9.39
N VAL A 6 -6.07 -5.50 8.30
CA VAL A 6 -5.31 -6.40 7.44
C VAL A 6 -5.08 -5.74 6.08
N ILE A 7 -3.82 -5.64 5.67
CA ILE A 7 -3.44 -5.07 4.37
C ILE A 7 -2.89 -6.18 3.47
N LEU A 8 -3.63 -6.50 2.41
CA LEU A 8 -3.24 -7.52 1.43
C LEU A 8 -2.25 -6.96 0.40
N ALA A 9 -0.95 -7.00 0.73
CA ALA A 9 0.14 -6.45 -0.09
C ALA A 9 0.97 -7.49 -0.86
N ALA A 10 0.61 -8.78 -0.85
CA ALA A 10 1.44 -9.88 -1.36
C ALA A 10 1.49 -10.03 -2.91
N GLY A 11 0.80 -9.18 -3.67
CA GLY A 11 0.75 -9.29 -5.13
C GLY A 11 2.04 -8.85 -5.82
N LYS A 12 2.59 -9.70 -6.72
CA LYS A 12 3.87 -9.50 -7.43
C LYS A 12 3.97 -8.20 -8.27
N GLY A 13 2.87 -7.68 -8.80
CA GLY A 13 2.89 -6.42 -9.57
C GLY A 13 3.53 -6.51 -10.97
N THR A 14 3.37 -7.63 -11.68
CA THR A 14 4.06 -7.91 -12.95
C THR A 14 3.80 -6.93 -14.09
N ARG A 15 2.68 -6.19 -14.07
CA ARG A 15 2.35 -5.17 -15.07
C ARG A 15 3.02 -3.81 -14.81
N MET A 16 3.71 -3.63 -13.68
CA MET A 16 4.36 -2.38 -13.28
C MET A 16 5.67 -2.13 -14.03
N LYS A 17 6.24 -3.14 -14.71
CA LYS A 17 7.52 -3.09 -15.44
C LYS A 17 8.64 -2.40 -14.63
N SER A 18 8.69 -2.71 -13.34
CA SER A 18 9.55 -2.07 -12.35
C SER A 18 10.02 -3.12 -11.36
N ASP A 19 11.29 -3.03 -10.97
CA ASP A 19 11.87 -3.90 -9.94
C ASP A 19 11.42 -3.50 -8.52
N MET A 20 10.78 -2.34 -8.39
CA MET A 20 10.24 -1.87 -7.13
C MET A 20 8.94 -2.63 -6.78
N PRO A 21 8.72 -3.04 -5.52
CA PRO A 21 7.45 -3.60 -5.08
C PRO A 21 6.27 -2.64 -5.35
N LYS A 22 5.14 -3.18 -5.81
CA LYS A 22 3.96 -2.38 -6.20
C LYS A 22 3.53 -1.36 -5.13
N VAL A 23 3.47 -1.79 -3.87
CA VAL A 23 2.99 -0.97 -2.75
C VAL A 23 3.93 0.17 -2.35
N LEU A 24 5.17 0.16 -2.87
CA LEU A 24 6.17 1.21 -2.66
C LEU A 24 6.20 2.23 -3.80
N HIS A 25 5.42 2.04 -4.87
CA HIS A 25 5.33 3.09 -5.88
C HIS A 25 4.67 4.35 -5.30
N GLN A 26 5.08 5.51 -5.77
CA GLN A 26 4.52 6.79 -5.35
C GLN A 26 3.22 7.10 -6.10
N VAL A 27 2.27 7.71 -5.40
CA VAL A 27 1.06 8.35 -5.94
C VAL A 27 1.02 9.76 -5.38
N GLY A 28 1.20 10.75 -6.26
CA GLY A 28 1.49 12.12 -5.83
C GLY A 28 2.76 12.17 -4.97
N VAL A 29 2.66 12.77 -3.79
CA VAL A 29 3.80 12.96 -2.86
C VAL A 29 3.99 11.83 -1.84
N ARG A 30 3.23 10.73 -1.93
CA ARG A 30 3.26 9.63 -0.94
C ARG A 30 3.25 8.26 -1.58
N LEU A 31 3.79 7.27 -0.87
CA LEU A 31 3.77 5.87 -1.29
C LEU A 31 2.35 5.29 -1.19
N TRP A 32 1.99 4.36 -2.08
CA TRP A 32 0.70 3.65 -2.06
C TRP A 32 0.33 3.13 -0.66
N LEU A 33 1.25 2.42 0.00
CA LEU A 33 1.02 1.84 1.33
C LEU A 33 0.69 2.90 2.39
N LYS A 34 1.31 4.08 2.28
CA LYS A 34 1.07 5.20 3.21
C LYS A 34 -0.36 5.73 3.10
N TRP A 35 -0.97 5.62 1.93
CA TRP A 35 -2.36 6.01 1.71
C TRP A 35 -3.35 5.10 2.45
N CYS A 36 -3.14 3.77 2.37
CA CYS A 36 -3.95 2.78 3.07
C CYS A 36 -3.90 2.95 4.59
N LEU A 37 -2.76 3.34 5.14
CA LEU A 37 -2.60 3.60 6.57
C LEU A 37 -3.24 4.92 7.01
N MET A 38 -3.12 6.00 6.22
CA MET A 38 -3.67 7.31 6.58
C MET A 38 -5.20 7.37 6.59
N HIS A 39 -5.87 6.55 5.78
CA HIS A 39 -7.33 6.53 5.70
C HIS A 39 -7.98 5.65 6.77
N GLN A 40 -7.17 5.00 7.60
CA GLN A 40 -7.65 4.36 8.83
C GLN A 40 -7.96 5.48 9.84
N ARG A 41 -9.08 6.17 9.64
CA ARG A 41 -9.68 7.03 10.67
C ARG A 41 -10.19 6.11 11.78
N LEU A 42 -9.48 6.10 12.90
CA LEU A 42 -9.93 5.50 14.16
C LEU A 42 -11.04 6.32 14.80
#